data_AF-A0A318YNI6-F1
#
_entry.id   AF-A0A318YNI6-F1
#
_cell.length_a   1.000
_cell.length_b   1.000
_cell.length_c   1.000
_cell.angle_alpha   90.00
_cell.angle_beta   90.00
_cell.angle_gamma   90.00
#
_symmetry.space_group_name_H-M   'P 1'
#
loop_
_entity.id
_entity.type
_entity.pdbx_description
1 polymer ?
#
loop_
_entity_poly.entity_id
_entity_poly.type
_entity_poly.pdbx_seq_one_letter_code
_entity_poly.pdbx_strand_id
1 'polypeptide(L)'
;MPRKCPTCANPGAITTTCANCQGSGGWWKSTRTVCDRCGGTTVVNTGTFFARRVTCPSCRGAGSWVKNLWHKCGRCKGSGRALAPCPSACRRGKGVYNNW
;
A
#
# COMPACT_ATOMS: atom_id res chain seq x y z
N MET A 1 30.76 0.86 -1.70
CA MET A 1 30.99 -0.22 -2.67
C MET A 1 30.46 0.21 -4.04
N PRO A 2 31.33 0.27 -5.07
CA PRO A 2 30.93 0.68 -6.42
C PRO A 2 29.84 -0.25 -6.99
N ARG A 3 28.82 0.32 -7.63
CA ARG A 3 27.72 -0.47 -8.24
C ARG A 3 28.00 -0.63 -9.73
N LYS A 4 27.89 -1.87 -10.24
CA LYS A 4 27.96 -2.12 -11.69
C LYS A 4 26.79 -1.45 -12.39
N CYS A 5 27.05 -0.88 -13.56
CA CYS A 5 26.00 -0.34 -14.40
C CYS A 5 25.08 -1.47 -14.91
N PRO A 6 23.76 -1.31 -14.78
CA PRO A 6 22.82 -2.24 -15.40
C PRO A 6 22.82 -2.09 -16.92
N THR A 7 22.47 -3.17 -17.63
CA THR A 7 22.29 -3.14 -19.08
C THR A 7 21.03 -2.36 -19.44
N CYS A 8 21.21 -1.17 -20.00
CA CYS A 8 20.11 -0.30 -20.38
C CYS A 8 19.58 -0.71 -21.76
N ALA A 9 18.28 -1.02 -21.85
CA ALA A 9 17.62 -1.22 -23.13
C ALA A 9 17.36 0.15 -23.79
N ASN A 10 17.49 0.27 -25.12
CA ASN A 10 17.01 1.46 -25.84
C ASN A 10 15.49 1.58 -25.62
N PRO A 11 14.97 2.65 -25.00
CA PRO A 11 15.44 4.05 -25.01
C PRO A 11 16.05 4.56 -23.68
N GLY A 12 16.98 3.82 -23.08
CA GLY A 12 17.71 4.24 -21.87
C GLY A 12 16.94 4.02 -20.57
N ALA A 13 16.12 2.97 -20.51
CA ALA A 13 15.41 2.55 -19.30
C ALA A 13 15.88 1.17 -18.83
N ILE A 14 15.79 0.94 -17.53
CA ILE A 14 16.05 -0.35 -16.89
C ILE A 14 14.88 -0.76 -16.03
N THR A 15 14.64 -2.07 -15.94
CA THR A 15 13.69 -2.62 -14.97
C THR A 15 14.42 -2.77 -13.64
N THR A 16 14.04 -1.95 -12.66
CA THR A 16 14.62 -2.01 -11.31
C THR A 16 13.55 -2.24 -10.27
N THR A 17 13.97 -2.51 -9.04
CA THR A 17 13.07 -2.62 -7.89
C THR A 17 12.26 -1.34 -7.75
N CYS A 18 10.95 -1.48 -7.65
CA CYS A 18 10.08 -0.31 -7.55
C CYS A 18 10.39 0.46 -6.26
N ALA A 19 10.89 1.69 -6.37
CA ALA A 19 11.25 2.50 -5.20
C ALA A 19 10.04 2.80 -4.28
N ASN A 20 8.81 2.81 -4.80
CA ASN A 20 7.60 3.10 -4.02
C ASN A 20 7.20 1.96 -3.07
N CYS A 21 7.30 0.71 -3.53
CA CYS A 21 6.95 -0.46 -2.72
C CYS A 21 8.17 -1.31 -2.34
N GLN A 22 9.37 -0.83 -2.65
CA GLN A 22 10.64 -1.50 -2.38
C GLN A 22 10.72 -2.97 -2.85
N GLY A 23 9.96 -3.33 -3.89
CA GLY A 23 9.90 -4.70 -4.40
C GLY A 23 8.73 -5.53 -3.88
N SER A 24 8.01 -5.09 -2.85
CA SER A 24 6.88 -5.82 -2.27
C SER A 24 5.64 -5.87 -3.17
N GLY A 25 5.57 -5.05 -4.21
CA GLY A 25 4.40 -4.99 -5.13
C GLY A 25 3.16 -4.30 -4.55
N GLY A 26 3.12 -4.05 -3.24
CA GLY A 26 2.03 -3.38 -2.54
C GLY A 26 2.33 -3.27 -1.06
N TRP A 27 1.34 -2.81 -0.30
CA TRP A 27 1.41 -2.74 1.16
C TRP A 27 0.06 -3.05 1.78
N TRP A 28 0.07 -3.54 3.02
CA TRP A 28 -1.16 -3.69 3.78
C TRP A 28 -1.68 -2.32 4.19
N LYS A 29 -2.95 -2.05 3.89
CA LYS A 29 -3.67 -0.88 4.36
C LYS A 29 -4.86 -1.33 5.19
N SER A 30 -4.80 -1.02 6.48
CA SER A 30 -5.95 -1.18 7.37
C SER A 30 -6.86 0.03 7.20
N THR A 31 -8.09 -0.20 6.73
CA THR A 31 -9.10 0.85 6.61
C THR A 31 -10.18 0.60 7.65
N ARG A 32 -10.44 1.59 8.50
CA ARG A 32 -11.48 1.52 9.51
C ARG A 32 -12.80 1.96 8.87
N THR A 33 -13.74 1.03 8.78
CA THR A 33 -15.10 1.29 8.30
C THR A 33 -16.01 1.44 9.50
N VAL A 34 -16.80 2.50 9.57
CA VAL A 34 -17.78 2.70 10.64
C VAL A 34 -18.82 1.58 10.59
N CYS A 35 -19.28 1.10 11.74
CA CYS A 35 -20.32 0.09 11.78
C CYS A 35 -21.66 0.72 11.37
N ASP A 36 -22.19 0.34 10.20
CA ASP A 36 -23.46 0.87 9.68
C ASP A 36 -24.63 0.66 10.64
N ARG A 37 -24.59 -0.39 11.46
CA ARG A 37 -25.67 -0.72 12.40
C ARG A 37 -25.74 0.20 13.62
N CYS A 38 -24.60 0.70 14.12
CA CYS A 38 -24.58 1.60 15.27
C CYS A 38 -24.07 3.00 14.95
N GLY A 39 -23.69 3.29 13.69
CA GLY A 39 -23.16 4.59 13.30
C GLY A 39 -21.87 5.01 14.03
N GLY A 40 -21.15 4.07 14.66
CA GLY A 40 -19.98 4.37 15.48
C GLY A 40 -20.25 4.44 16.99
N THR A 41 -21.51 4.42 17.43
CA THR A 41 -21.89 4.72 18.82
C THR A 41 -21.75 3.54 19.79
N THR A 42 -21.22 2.38 19.32
CA THR A 42 -20.96 1.12 20.05
C THR A 42 -22.17 0.42 20.70
N VAL A 43 -23.21 1.15 21.04
CA VAL A 43 -24.49 0.70 21.59
C VAL A 43 -25.63 1.03 20.63
N VAL A 44 -26.67 0.20 20.65
CA VAL A 44 -27.91 0.39 19.89
C VAL A 44 -29.10 0.34 20.82
N ASN A 45 -30.14 1.12 20.50
CA ASN A 45 -31.40 1.08 21.21
C ASN A 45 -32.24 -0.05 20.62
N THR A 46 -32.76 -0.94 21.47
CA THR A 46 -33.60 -2.07 21.05
C THR A 46 -34.92 -2.03 21.80
N GLY A 47 -36.02 -2.18 21.09
CA GLY A 47 -37.39 -2.16 21.63
C GLY A 47 -38.24 -1.00 21.10
N THR A 48 -39.54 -1.24 20.94
CA THR A 48 -40.50 -0.27 20.38
C THR A 48 -40.97 0.75 21.41
N PHE A 49 -41.27 0.31 22.64
CA PHE A 49 -41.86 1.16 23.70
C PHE A 49 -40.90 1.43 24.86
N PHE A 50 -39.99 0.49 25.15
CA PHE A 50 -38.93 0.65 26.16
C PHE A 50 -37.58 0.39 25.50
N ALA A 51 -36.99 1.44 24.95
CA ALA A 51 -35.69 1.36 24.30
C ALA A 51 -34.60 1.05 25.35
N ARG A 52 -34.08 -0.18 25.34
CA ARG A 52 -32.91 -0.55 26.15
C ARG A 52 -31.64 -0.38 25.32
N ARG A 53 -30.62 0.24 25.90
CA ARG A 53 -29.27 0.30 25.34
C ARG A 53 -28.61 -1.06 25.47
N VAL A 54 -28.27 -1.68 24.35
CA VAL A 54 -27.48 -2.91 24.31
C VAL A 54 -26.24 -2.69 23.45
N THR A 55 -25.17 -3.42 23.75
CA THR A 55 -23.96 -3.41 22.93
C THR A 55 -24.30 -3.84 21.50
N CYS A 56 -23.79 -3.12 20.50
CA CYS A 56 -24.07 -3.42 19.11
C CYS A 56 -23.65 -4.87 18.79
N PRO A 57 -24.59 -5.76 18.41
CA PRO A 57 -24.29 -7.18 18.20
C PRO A 57 -23.46 -7.40 16.95
N SER A 58 -23.52 -6.47 15.99
CA SER A 58 -22.71 -6.53 14.78
C SER A 58 -21.25 -6.29 15.15
N CYS A 59 -20.85 -5.09 15.55
CA CYS A 59 -19.43 -4.80 15.84
C CYS A 59 -18.96 -5.25 17.24
N ARG A 60 -19.81 -5.91 18.04
CA ARG A 60 -19.52 -6.32 19.44
C ARG A 60 -18.92 -5.19 20.30
N GLY A 61 -19.43 -3.97 20.12
CA GLY A 61 -18.94 -2.80 20.86
C GLY A 61 -17.71 -2.10 20.28
N ALA A 62 -17.13 -2.56 19.16
CA ALA A 62 -15.98 -1.89 18.53
C ALA A 62 -16.33 -0.57 17.79
N GLY A 63 -17.61 -0.34 17.51
CA GLY A 63 -18.13 0.82 16.75
C GLY A 63 -17.72 0.86 15.27
N SER A 64 -16.83 -0.02 14.85
CA SER A 64 -16.18 0.03 13.55
C SER A 64 -15.45 -1.29 13.29
N TRP A 65 -15.15 -1.53 12.02
CA TRP A 65 -14.49 -2.72 11.54
C TRP A 65 -13.17 -2.32 10.92
N VAL A 66 -12.10 -3.04 11.24
CA VAL A 66 -10.82 -2.88 10.55
C VAL A 66 -10.79 -3.87 9.41
N LYS A 67 -10.87 -3.37 8.18
CA LYS A 67 -10.65 -4.17 6.98
C LYS A 67 -9.18 -4.06 6.60
N ASN A 68 -8.44 -5.16 6.76
CA ASN A 68 -7.09 -5.27 6.27
C ASN A 68 -7.14 -5.60 4.79
N LEU A 69 -6.81 -4.62 3.94
CA LEU A 69 -6.82 -4.78 2.50
C LEU A 69 -5.40 -4.64 1.98
N TRP A 70 -5.03 -5.51 1.06
CA TRP A 70 -3.80 -5.36 0.32
C TRP A 70 -3.96 -4.24 -0.69
N HIS A 71 -3.17 -3.17 -0.55
CA HIS A 71 -3.15 -2.06 -1.48
C HIS A 71 -2.06 -2.27 -2.53
N LYS A 72 -2.48 -2.43 -3.78
CA LYS A 72 -1.57 -2.64 -4.91
C LYS A 72 -0.76 -1.37 -5.19
N CYS A 73 0.55 -1.50 -5.39
CA CYS A 73 1.37 -0.35 -5.74
C CYS A 73 0.99 0.17 -7.13
N GLY A 74 0.53 1.42 -7.21
CA GLY A 74 0.11 2.04 -8.49
C GLY A 74 1.26 2.20 -9.48
N ARG A 75 2.49 2.39 -8.99
CA ARG A 75 3.69 2.64 -9.81
C ARG A 75 4.14 1.40 -10.60
N CYS A 76 4.15 0.24 -9.96
CA CYS A 76 4.55 -1.03 -10.58
C CYS A 76 3.36 -1.94 -10.89
N LYS A 77 2.13 -1.50 -10.58
CA LYS A 77 0.91 -2.30 -10.73
C LYS A 77 1.08 -3.71 -10.15
N GLY A 78 1.64 -3.84 -8.96
CA GLY A 78 1.79 -5.15 -8.29
C GLY A 78 3.03 -5.97 -8.64
N SER A 79 3.81 -5.61 -9.66
CA SER A 79 4.94 -6.43 -10.11
C SER A 79 6.18 -6.33 -9.22
N GLY A 80 6.24 -5.34 -8.33
CA GLY A 80 7.42 -5.03 -7.52
C GLY A 80 8.59 -4.43 -8.31
N ARG A 81 8.48 -4.33 -9.65
CA ARG A 81 9.51 -3.76 -10.52
C ARG A 81 8.95 -2.61 -11.34
N ALA A 82 9.74 -1.55 -11.49
CA ALA A 82 9.36 -0.38 -12.27
C ALA A 82 10.45 -0.01 -13.26
N LEU A 83 10.03 0.57 -14.39
CA LEU A 83 10.94 1.21 -15.33
C LEU A 83 11.53 2.45 -14.65
N ALA A 84 12.84 2.42 -14.47
CA ALA A 84 13.62 3.56 -14.00
C ALA A 84 14.49 4.07 -15.15
N PRO A 85 14.71 5.40 -15.22
CA PRO A 85 15.69 5.94 -16.15
C PRO A 85 17.08 5.37 -15.82
N CYS A 86 17.82 5.03 -16.86
CA CYS A 86 19.21 4.62 -16.74
C CYS A 86 19.99 5.76 -16.05
N PRO A 87 20.80 5.47 -15.02
CA PRO A 87 21.63 6.48 -14.38
C PRO A 87 22.46 7.23 -15.43
N SER A 88 22.50 8.57 -15.33
CA SER A 88 23.25 9.41 -16.27
C SER A 88 24.74 9.05 -16.32
N ALA A 89 25.30 8.59 -15.19
CA ALA A 89 26.65 8.04 -15.11
C ALA A 89 26.86 6.80 -15.99
N CYS A 90 25.86 5.91 -16.07
CA CYS A 90 25.93 4.69 -16.86
C CYS A 90 25.65 4.92 -18.35
N ARG A 91 24.91 5.97 -18.70
CA ARG A 91 24.65 6.35 -20.10
C ARG A 91 25.93 6.68 -20.88
N ARG A 92 27.02 7.06 -20.19
CA ARG A 92 28.34 7.40 -20.77
C ARG A 92 29.30 6.21 -20.91
N GLY A 93 28.84 4.97 -20.80
CA GLY A 93 29.67 3.77 -21.00
C GLY A 93 30.67 3.47 -19.87
N LYS A 94 30.56 4.12 -18.71
CA LYS A 94 31.52 3.99 -17.59
C LYS A 94 31.49 2.62 -16.87
N GLY A 95 30.55 1.72 -17.19
CA GLY A 95 30.47 0.35 -16.66
C GLY A 95 30.20 0.21 -15.14
N VAL A 96 30.52 1.23 -14.35
CA VAL A 96 30.42 1.29 -12.89
C VAL A 96 30.07 2.73 -12.50
N TYR A 97 29.20 2.91 -11.50
CA TYR A 97 28.85 4.22 -10.94
C TYR A 97 28.83 4.17 -9.41
N ASN A 98 29.17 5.30 -8.79
CA ASN A 98 29.02 5.49 -7.35
C ASN A 98 27.76 6.31 -7.09
N ASN A 99 27.02 5.95 -6.04
CA ASN A 99 25.88 6.71 -5.56
C ASN A 99 26.37 7.50 -4.33
N TRP A 100 27.01 8.65 -4.56
CA TRP A 100 27.31 9.65 -3.52
C TRP A 100 26.29 10.78 -3.66
#